data_AF-A0A6J4MQJ6-F1
#
_entry.id   AF-A0A6J4MQJ6-F1
#
_cell.length_a   1.000
_cell.length_b   1.000
_cell.length_c   1.000
_cell.angle_alpha   90.00
_cell.angle_beta   90.00
_cell.angle_gamma   90.00
#
_symmetry.space_group_name_H-M   'P 1'
#
loop_
_entity.id
_entity.type
_entity.pdbx_description
1 polymer ?
#
loop_
_entity_poly.entity_id
_entity_poly.type
_entity_poly.pdbx_seq_one_letter_code
_entity_poly.pdbx_strand_id
1 'polypeptide(L)'
;MRERTTERIAELGRLRTEWMVRQGFWTAWGEALRADPQYALVAPEFRQAMQRIDAVLQQIARAAPSILRLQREIQGLRTQTQEIGESVAKIRARRRESLLRRDHPVLVGPAFQAQLRDDTLREWNPASTVRADFRGTFFRENSAQIILHVVLALGLALIARYLRGHTGREALWSGVLLHPWAVGVFASTALMGQRYTFAPQLWDVAIWSLLAGSGALLAARVIRPRLLRVLVYFFAGVYPFFLLAEAVRLPVPLFRLGLATVSAVGLATFSLLAIRSGRRPNIQARIPWLLGIGASIWGILLGAEALGYYVLARWILHATVASALIIFTVGFLVVVARGAIRTMLRIEAKGRLRFLRNVGVPLAERLVVLFQAILIVWAVLAVLDTWELIGSPLESWNAVKDAGFTVIGINITVGRVLLAGLMVYLAVVGSWITRTFIRSEVSPRWDLD
;
A
#
# COMPACT_ATOMS: atom_id res chain seq x y z
N MET A 1 -13.68 14.93 -7.62
CA MET A 1 -13.25 16.35 -7.69
C MET A 1 -13.12 16.82 -9.13
N ARG A 2 -12.38 16.10 -10.00
CA ARG A 2 -12.29 16.33 -11.46
C ARG A 2 -13.65 16.54 -12.14
N GLU A 3 -14.57 15.58 -12.01
CA GLU A 3 -15.93 15.67 -12.57
C GLU A 3 -16.65 16.95 -12.11
N ARG A 4 -16.63 17.24 -10.81
CA ARG A 4 -17.24 18.45 -10.23
C ARG A 4 -16.67 19.76 -10.80
N THR A 5 -15.36 19.84 -11.08
CA THR A 5 -14.77 21.05 -11.70
C THR A 5 -15.14 21.19 -13.16
N THR A 6 -15.11 20.09 -13.92
CA THR A 6 -15.51 20.11 -15.34
C THR A 6 -17.00 20.41 -15.50
N GLU A 7 -17.84 19.80 -14.65
CA GLU A 7 -19.28 20.08 -14.56
C GLU A 7 -19.55 21.54 -14.21
N ARG A 8 -18.85 22.11 -13.23
CA ARG A 8 -18.99 23.53 -12.86
C ARG A 8 -18.57 24.48 -13.97
N ILE A 9 -17.54 24.16 -14.75
CA ILE A 9 -17.15 24.98 -15.92
C ILE A 9 -18.22 24.90 -17.01
N ALA A 10 -18.71 23.70 -17.31
CA ALA A 10 -19.78 23.50 -18.28
C ALA A 10 -21.08 24.20 -17.84
N GLU A 11 -21.40 24.15 -16.54
CA GLU A 11 -22.55 24.82 -15.95
C GLU A 11 -22.43 26.34 -16.00
N LEU A 12 -21.27 26.91 -15.65
CA LEU A 12 -21.02 28.35 -15.79
C LEU A 12 -21.06 28.81 -17.25
N GLY A 13 -20.54 27.99 -18.17
CA GLY A 13 -20.65 28.23 -19.61
C GLY A 13 -22.11 28.26 -20.07
N ARG A 14 -22.91 27.26 -19.65
CA ARG A 14 -24.34 27.19 -19.95
C ARG A 14 -25.12 28.37 -19.38
N LEU A 15 -24.89 28.70 -18.10
CA LEU A 15 -25.54 29.82 -17.42
C LEU A 15 -25.19 31.14 -18.11
N ARG A 16 -23.92 31.36 -18.48
CA ARG A 16 -23.51 32.55 -19.22
C ARG A 16 -24.29 32.68 -20.54
N THR A 17 -24.36 31.60 -21.31
CA THR A 17 -25.11 31.59 -22.58
C THR A 17 -26.60 31.85 -22.37
N GLU A 18 -27.22 31.22 -21.39
CA GLU A 18 -28.63 31.42 -21.06
C GLU A 18 -28.94 32.86 -20.66
N TRP A 19 -28.12 33.47 -19.81
CA TRP A 19 -28.30 34.86 -19.39
C TRP A 19 -28.01 35.87 -20.49
N MET A 20 -27.05 35.60 -21.40
CA MET A 20 -26.84 36.41 -22.60
C MET A 20 -28.05 36.37 -23.56
N VAL A 21 -28.67 35.20 -23.74
CA VAL A 21 -29.90 35.07 -24.54
C VAL A 21 -31.04 35.88 -23.91
N ARG A 22 -31.21 35.80 -22.57
CA ARG A 22 -32.20 36.62 -21.85
C ARG A 22 -31.92 38.11 -22.00
N GLN A 23 -30.66 38.54 -21.87
CA GLN A 23 -30.27 39.93 -22.10
C GLN A 23 -30.67 40.43 -23.49
N GLY A 24 -30.39 39.62 -24.52
CA GLY A 24 -30.78 39.92 -25.90
C GLY A 24 -32.30 40.02 -26.08
N PHE A 25 -33.05 39.08 -25.51
CA PHE A 25 -34.52 39.13 -25.50
C PHE A 25 -35.07 40.40 -24.85
N TRP A 26 -34.61 40.73 -23.63
CA TRP A 26 -35.09 41.91 -22.90
C TRP A 26 -34.72 43.23 -23.60
N THR A 27 -33.56 43.27 -24.26
CA THR A 27 -33.13 44.43 -25.05
C THR A 27 -34.04 44.62 -26.27
N ALA A 28 -34.22 43.56 -27.07
CA ALA A 28 -35.07 43.61 -28.27
C ALA A 28 -36.53 43.92 -27.93
N TRP A 29 -37.05 43.32 -26.84
CA TRP A 29 -38.42 43.57 -26.40
C TRP A 29 -38.60 45.01 -25.91
N GLY A 30 -37.65 45.52 -25.14
CA GLY A 30 -37.66 46.91 -24.69
C GLY A 30 -37.60 47.90 -25.85
N GLU A 31 -36.85 47.60 -26.92
CA GLU A 31 -36.78 48.43 -28.13
C GLU A 31 -38.08 48.42 -28.93
N ALA A 32 -38.71 47.26 -29.10
CA ALA A 32 -39.99 47.13 -29.80
C ALA A 32 -41.12 47.89 -29.11
N LEU A 33 -41.11 47.93 -27.78
CA LEU A 33 -42.12 48.63 -26.97
C LEU A 33 -41.91 50.14 -26.86
N ARG A 34 -40.76 50.70 -27.26
CA ARG A 34 -40.50 52.16 -27.16
C ARG A 34 -41.48 53.01 -27.97
N ALA A 35 -42.12 52.43 -28.99
CA ALA A 35 -43.14 53.09 -29.80
C ALA A 35 -44.52 53.14 -29.13
N ASP A 36 -44.73 52.40 -28.03
CA ASP A 36 -45.99 52.35 -27.29
C ASP A 36 -46.08 53.51 -26.28
N PRO A 37 -47.17 54.31 -26.28
CA PRO A 37 -47.41 55.36 -25.28
C PRO A 37 -47.37 54.88 -23.83
N GLN A 38 -47.66 53.60 -23.57
CA GLN A 38 -47.65 52.99 -22.24
C GLN A 38 -46.25 52.54 -21.78
N TYR A 39 -45.24 52.60 -22.65
CA TYR A 39 -43.86 52.22 -22.32
C TYR A 39 -43.30 53.00 -21.12
N ALA A 40 -43.70 54.27 -20.97
CA ALA A 40 -43.26 55.12 -19.86
C ALA A 40 -43.62 54.53 -18.48
N LEU A 41 -44.70 53.73 -18.40
CA LEU A 41 -45.14 53.07 -17.16
C LEU A 41 -44.32 51.82 -16.82
N VAL A 42 -43.79 51.11 -17.82
CA VAL A 42 -43.06 49.83 -17.66
C VAL A 42 -41.54 49.95 -17.82
N ALA A 43 -41.05 51.12 -18.24
CA ALA A 43 -39.62 51.41 -18.37
C ALA A 43 -38.78 51.17 -17.10
N PRO A 44 -39.23 51.47 -15.86
CA PRO A 44 -38.43 51.18 -14.67
C PRO A 44 -38.24 49.66 -14.43
N GLU A 45 -39.22 48.83 -14.75
CA GLU A 45 -39.17 47.38 -14.62
C GLU A 45 -38.16 46.76 -15.60
N PHE A 46 -38.13 47.23 -16.85
CA PHE A 46 -37.11 46.83 -17.83
C PHE A 46 -35.69 47.20 -17.38
N ARG A 47 -35.50 48.41 -16.82
CA ARG A 47 -34.21 48.83 -16.27
C ARG A 47 -33.78 47.95 -15.10
N GLN A 48 -34.71 47.62 -14.20
CA GLN A 48 -34.41 46.74 -13.08
C GLN A 48 -34.07 45.31 -13.53
N ALA A 49 -34.79 44.77 -14.52
CA ALA A 49 -34.51 43.46 -15.09
C ALA A 49 -33.11 43.40 -15.73
N MET A 50 -32.76 44.42 -16.52
CA MET A 50 -31.43 44.53 -17.14
C MET A 50 -30.32 44.65 -16.11
N GLN A 51 -30.48 45.47 -15.07
CA GLN A 51 -29.51 45.57 -13.97
C GLN A 51 -29.29 44.23 -13.26
N ARG A 52 -30.35 43.44 -13.05
CA ARG A 52 -30.24 42.10 -12.44
C ARG A 52 -29.52 41.12 -13.37
N ILE A 53 -29.81 41.14 -14.67
CA ILE A 53 -29.12 40.31 -15.67
C ILE A 53 -27.62 40.65 -15.70
N ASP A 54 -27.28 41.93 -15.72
CA ASP A 54 -25.88 42.39 -15.71
C ASP A 54 -25.16 41.98 -14.43
N ALA A 55 -25.82 42.07 -13.27
CA ALA A 55 -25.25 41.64 -11.99
C ALA A 55 -24.92 40.13 -11.99
N VAL A 56 -25.81 39.30 -12.54
CA VAL A 56 -25.58 37.85 -12.67
C VAL A 56 -24.44 37.55 -13.64
N LEU A 57 -24.40 38.22 -14.80
CA LEU A 57 -23.30 38.07 -15.76
C LEU A 57 -21.96 38.51 -15.17
N GLN A 58 -21.93 39.58 -14.37
CA GLN A 58 -20.73 40.01 -13.64
C GLN A 58 -20.29 39.00 -12.59
N GLN A 59 -21.22 38.40 -11.84
CA GLN A 59 -20.89 37.34 -10.87
C GLN A 59 -20.28 36.11 -11.56
N ILE A 60 -20.85 35.68 -12.69
CA ILE A 60 -20.31 34.59 -13.51
C ILE A 60 -18.90 34.95 -14.02
N ALA A 61 -18.72 36.19 -14.52
CA ALA A 61 -17.44 36.67 -15.00
C ALA A 61 -16.37 36.74 -13.90
N ARG A 62 -16.75 37.05 -12.64
CA ARG A 62 -15.83 37.02 -11.48
C ARG A 62 -15.47 35.61 -11.04
N ALA A 63 -16.35 34.64 -11.21
CA ALA A 63 -16.13 33.25 -10.81
C ALA A 63 -15.31 32.43 -11.84
N ALA A 64 -15.38 32.77 -13.13
CA ALA A 64 -14.70 32.01 -14.18
C ALA A 64 -13.16 31.96 -14.06
N PRO A 65 -12.44 33.07 -13.73
CA PRO A 65 -10.98 33.06 -13.64
C PRO A 65 -10.42 32.12 -12.56
N SER A 66 -11.09 32.02 -11.40
CA SER A 66 -10.63 31.18 -10.30
C SER A 66 -10.72 29.69 -10.64
N ILE A 67 -11.79 29.28 -11.33
CA ILE A 67 -11.99 27.90 -11.76
C ILE A 67 -11.04 27.53 -12.92
N LEU A 68 -10.81 28.45 -13.86
CA LEU A 68 -9.82 28.26 -14.93
C LEU A 68 -8.39 28.19 -14.39
N ARG A 69 -8.07 28.92 -13.32
CA ARG A 69 -6.78 28.82 -12.62
C ARG A 69 -6.61 27.44 -11.99
N LEU A 70 -7.62 26.96 -11.27
CA LEU A 70 -7.60 25.62 -10.67
C LEU A 70 -7.46 24.51 -11.74
N GLN A 71 -8.14 24.65 -12.88
CA GLN A 71 -7.98 23.73 -14.00
C GLN A 71 -6.55 23.72 -14.55
N ARG A 72 -5.95 24.90 -14.76
CA ARG A 72 -4.56 25.02 -15.21
C ARG A 72 -3.57 24.40 -14.22
N GLU A 73 -3.79 24.60 -12.93
CA GLU A 73 -2.97 24.00 -11.87
C GLU A 73 -3.07 22.47 -11.86
N ILE A 74 -4.29 21.92 -11.97
CA ILE A 74 -4.52 20.47 -12.08
C ILE A 74 -3.86 19.92 -13.36
N GLN A 75 -3.94 20.64 -14.48
CA GLN A 75 -3.28 20.24 -15.72
C GLN A 75 -1.76 20.25 -15.55
N GLY A 76 -1.18 21.29 -14.95
CA GLY A 76 0.25 21.37 -14.67
C GLY A 76 0.74 20.22 -13.78
N LEU A 77 0.04 19.94 -12.68
CA LEU A 77 0.34 18.81 -11.80
C LEU A 77 0.25 17.46 -12.53
N ARG A 78 -0.71 17.31 -13.44
CA ARG A 78 -0.86 16.09 -14.25
C ARG A 78 0.31 15.91 -15.21
N THR A 79 0.68 16.95 -15.94
CA THR A 79 1.84 16.90 -16.85
C THR A 79 3.11 16.54 -16.08
N GLN A 80 3.34 17.19 -14.94
CA GLN A 80 4.48 16.88 -14.06
C GLN A 80 4.45 15.42 -13.58
N THR A 81 3.28 14.90 -13.19
CA THR A 81 3.11 13.50 -12.77
C THR A 81 3.39 12.53 -13.92
N GLN A 82 2.96 12.85 -15.15
CA GLN A 82 3.22 12.05 -16.34
C GLN A 82 4.70 12.03 -16.69
N GLU A 83 5.37 13.19 -16.66
CA GLU A 83 6.82 13.30 -16.89
C GLU A 83 7.62 12.48 -15.87
N ILE A 84 7.26 12.54 -14.59
CA ILE A 84 7.86 11.70 -13.55
C ILE A 84 7.62 10.22 -13.85
N GLY A 85 6.39 9.85 -14.22
CA GLY A 85 6.05 8.47 -14.60
C GLY A 85 6.89 7.94 -15.75
N GLU A 86 7.06 8.74 -16.82
CA GLU A 86 7.90 8.38 -17.96
C GLU A 86 9.38 8.28 -17.58
N SER A 87 9.88 9.18 -16.75
CA SER A 87 11.26 9.14 -16.23
C SER A 87 11.52 7.84 -15.46
N VAL A 88 10.61 7.49 -14.55
CA VAL A 88 10.68 6.23 -13.79
C VAL A 88 10.61 5.02 -14.72
N ALA A 89 9.72 5.03 -15.72
CA ALA A 89 9.62 3.96 -16.71
C ALA A 89 10.92 3.78 -17.51
N LYS A 90 11.56 4.89 -17.93
CA LYS A 90 12.86 4.88 -18.62
C LYS A 90 13.98 4.33 -17.72
N ILE A 91 14.02 4.74 -16.44
CA ILE A 91 15.01 4.22 -15.47
C ILE A 91 14.85 2.71 -15.30
N ARG A 92 13.62 2.21 -15.15
CA ARG A 92 13.33 0.78 -15.05
C ARG A 92 13.67 0.01 -16.32
N ALA A 93 13.37 0.57 -17.51
CA ALA A 93 13.75 -0.06 -18.77
C ALA A 93 15.27 -0.23 -18.89
N ARG A 94 16.05 0.83 -18.57
CA ARG A 94 17.51 0.76 -18.53
C ARG A 94 18.02 -0.27 -17.51
N ARG A 95 17.40 -0.33 -16.33
CA ARG A 95 17.74 -1.34 -15.32
C ARG A 95 17.52 -2.75 -15.87
N ARG A 96 16.38 -3.02 -16.51
CA ARG A 96 16.10 -4.33 -17.12
C ARG A 96 17.11 -4.72 -18.19
N GLU A 97 17.53 -3.78 -19.03
CA GLU A 97 18.60 -4.03 -20.01
C GLU A 97 19.94 -4.35 -19.34
N SER A 98 20.24 -3.71 -18.21
CA SER A 98 21.48 -3.96 -17.45
C SER A 98 21.50 -5.30 -16.72
N LEU A 99 20.34 -5.91 -16.42
CA LEU A 99 20.27 -7.20 -15.71
C LEU A 99 20.97 -8.33 -16.49
N LEU A 100 20.90 -8.32 -17.82
CA LEU A 100 21.48 -9.38 -18.66
C LEU A 100 22.88 -9.05 -19.16
N ARG A 101 23.42 -7.88 -18.79
CA ARG A 101 24.78 -7.48 -19.15
C ARG A 101 25.71 -7.80 -18.00
N ARG A 102 26.84 -8.43 -18.31
CA ARG A 102 27.91 -8.61 -17.34
C ARG A 102 28.51 -7.25 -17.02
N ASP A 103 28.33 -6.80 -15.79
CA ASP A 103 28.71 -5.46 -15.31
C ASP A 103 30.00 -5.48 -14.49
N HIS A 104 30.41 -6.64 -13.98
CA HIS A 104 31.55 -6.77 -13.09
C HIS A 104 32.49 -7.95 -13.44
N PRO A 105 33.75 -7.95 -12.95
CA PRO A 105 34.65 -9.08 -13.11
C PRO A 105 34.16 -10.32 -12.36
N VAL A 106 34.51 -11.50 -12.88
CA VAL A 106 34.29 -12.80 -12.22
C VAL A 106 34.90 -12.79 -10.83
N LEU A 107 34.15 -13.27 -9.84
CA LEU A 107 34.50 -13.14 -8.41
C LEU A 107 35.80 -13.86 -8.03
N VAL A 108 36.15 -14.94 -8.73
CA VAL A 108 37.39 -15.71 -8.50
C VAL A 108 38.54 -15.22 -9.40
N GLY A 109 38.28 -14.25 -10.28
CA GLY A 109 39.25 -13.77 -11.26
C GLY A 109 40.29 -12.79 -10.68
N PRO A 110 41.47 -12.66 -11.33
CA PRO A 110 42.51 -11.74 -10.90
C PRO A 110 42.06 -10.27 -10.89
N ALA A 111 41.16 -9.90 -11.81
CA ALA A 111 40.58 -8.55 -11.86
C ALA A 111 39.76 -8.21 -10.61
N PHE A 112 39.06 -9.18 -10.00
CA PHE A 112 38.35 -8.96 -8.74
C PHE A 112 39.31 -8.86 -7.55
N GLN A 113 40.38 -9.67 -7.55
CA GLN A 113 41.43 -9.58 -6.54
C GLN A 113 42.14 -8.21 -6.56
N ALA A 114 42.30 -7.62 -7.75
CA ALA A 114 42.80 -6.26 -7.88
C ALA A 114 41.86 -5.22 -7.24
N GLN A 115 40.54 -5.36 -7.43
CA GLN A 115 39.54 -4.49 -6.78
C GLN A 115 39.56 -4.61 -5.24
N LEU A 116 39.90 -5.78 -4.70
CA LEU A 116 40.06 -5.97 -3.26
C LEU A 116 41.33 -5.33 -2.68
N ARG A 117 42.29 -4.97 -3.54
CA ARG A 117 43.54 -4.30 -3.16
C ARG A 117 43.51 -2.79 -3.45
N ASP A 118 42.43 -2.31 -4.04
CA ASP A 118 42.24 -0.93 -4.42
C ASP A 118 42.19 0.00 -3.19
N ASP A 119 42.70 1.21 -3.33
CA ASP A 119 42.82 2.17 -2.23
C ASP A 119 41.45 2.67 -1.75
N THR A 120 40.39 2.50 -2.54
CA THR A 120 39.00 2.77 -2.15
C THR A 120 38.56 2.02 -0.88
N LEU A 121 39.13 0.84 -0.62
CA LEU A 121 38.88 0.09 0.61
C LEU A 121 39.59 0.67 1.82
N ARG A 122 40.76 1.30 1.61
CA ARG A 122 41.55 1.93 2.67
C ARG A 122 40.98 3.29 3.05
N GLU A 123 40.39 4.00 2.09
CA GLU A 123 39.74 5.30 2.30
C GLU A 123 38.29 5.18 2.81
N TRP A 124 37.70 3.98 2.78
CA TRP A 124 36.34 3.77 3.25
C TRP A 124 36.22 3.98 4.76
N ASN A 125 35.48 5.02 5.14
CA ASN A 125 35.16 5.32 6.52
C ASN A 125 33.64 5.22 6.77
N PRO A 126 33.16 4.17 7.47
CA PRO A 126 31.73 4.01 7.74
C PRO A 126 31.17 5.15 8.60
N ALA A 127 31.99 5.74 9.48
CA ALA A 127 31.55 6.78 10.41
C ALA A 127 31.24 8.12 9.72
N SER A 128 31.95 8.47 8.64
CA SER A 128 31.64 9.68 7.87
C SER A 128 30.30 9.55 7.14
N THR A 129 29.99 8.37 6.61
CA THR A 129 28.72 8.11 5.92
C THR A 129 27.54 8.19 6.89
N VAL A 130 27.67 7.59 8.07
CA VAL A 130 26.63 7.61 9.12
C VAL A 130 26.35 9.03 9.61
N ARG A 131 27.40 9.85 9.82
CA ARG A 131 27.22 11.27 10.23
C ARG A 131 26.55 12.11 9.15
N ALA A 132 26.83 11.86 7.88
CA ALA A 132 26.21 12.58 6.78
C ALA A 132 24.70 12.31 6.66
N ASP A 133 24.27 11.09 7.01
CA ASP A 133 22.88 10.63 6.94
C ASP A 133 22.04 11.11 8.15
N PHE A 134 22.66 11.24 9.33
CA PHE A 134 22.04 11.78 10.55
C PHE A 134 22.01 13.31 10.59
N ARG A 135 21.36 13.94 9.60
CA ARG A 135 21.01 15.37 9.70
C ARG A 135 19.79 15.53 10.61
N GLY A 136 19.93 16.28 11.71
CA GLY A 136 18.89 16.47 12.73
C GLY A 136 17.58 17.11 12.24
N THR A 137 17.54 17.61 11.00
CA THR A 137 16.35 18.18 10.35
C THR A 137 15.26 17.14 10.17
N PHE A 138 15.60 15.91 9.73
CA PHE A 138 14.61 14.84 9.53
C PHE A 138 13.82 14.53 10.80
N PHE A 139 14.52 14.36 11.93
CA PHE A 139 13.89 14.04 13.21
C PHE A 139 13.04 15.19 13.75
N ARG A 140 13.41 16.44 13.45
CA ARG A 140 12.63 17.61 13.84
C ARG A 140 11.34 17.70 13.03
N GLU A 141 11.43 17.56 11.71
CA GLU A 141 10.29 17.63 10.78
C GLU A 141 9.31 16.46 10.96
N ASN A 142 9.83 15.26 11.26
CA ASN A 142 9.01 14.06 11.42
C ASN A 142 8.74 13.69 12.89
N SER A 143 9.10 14.56 13.85
CA SER A 143 8.96 14.32 15.29
C SER A 143 7.55 13.87 15.69
N ALA A 144 6.51 14.55 15.19
CA ALA A 144 5.13 14.20 15.47
C ALA A 144 4.76 12.80 14.95
N GLN A 145 5.25 12.42 13.77
CA GLN A 145 5.02 11.09 13.20
C GLN A 145 5.75 10.01 13.99
N ILE A 146 6.98 10.28 14.44
CA ILE A 146 7.77 9.36 15.27
C ILE A 146 7.08 9.14 16.62
N ILE A 147 6.63 10.22 17.27
CA ILE A 147 5.88 10.14 18.53
C ILE A 147 4.60 9.31 18.33
N LEU A 148 3.84 9.59 17.27
CA LEU A 148 2.64 8.82 16.95
C LEU A 148 2.95 7.33 16.71
N HIS A 149 4.06 7.02 16.02
CA HIS A 149 4.49 5.65 15.79
C HIS A 149 4.78 4.92 17.12
N VAL A 150 5.54 5.55 18.03
CA VAL A 150 5.85 4.99 19.35
C VAL A 150 4.60 4.82 20.21
N VAL A 151 3.73 5.83 20.25
CA VAL A 151 2.45 5.78 20.97
C VAL A 151 1.55 4.66 20.42
N LEU A 152 1.49 4.52 19.09
CA LEU A 152 0.73 3.44 18.44
C LEU A 152 1.32 2.07 18.76
N ALA A 153 2.64 1.91 18.75
CA ALA A 153 3.32 0.68 19.13
C ALA A 153 2.98 0.27 20.57
N LEU A 154 3.06 1.23 21.50
CA LEU A 154 2.71 1.05 22.91
C LEU A 154 1.23 0.70 23.08
N GLY A 155 0.33 1.47 22.47
CA GLY A 155 -1.11 1.26 22.55
C GLY A 155 -1.52 -0.13 22.03
N LEU A 156 -0.99 -0.54 20.88
CA LEU A 156 -1.26 -1.87 20.32
C LEU A 156 -0.66 -2.99 21.18
N ALA A 157 0.51 -2.78 21.80
CA ALA A 157 1.07 -3.74 22.74
C ALA A 157 0.22 -3.88 24.00
N LEU A 158 -0.30 -2.79 24.55
CA LEU A 158 -1.20 -2.79 25.71
C LEU A 158 -2.53 -3.47 25.37
N ILE A 159 -3.10 -3.20 24.20
CA ILE A 159 -4.31 -3.89 23.69
C ILE A 159 -4.04 -5.39 23.55
N ALA A 160 -2.92 -5.79 22.95
CA ALA A 160 -2.56 -7.20 22.84
C ALA A 160 -2.43 -7.87 24.21
N ARG A 161 -1.85 -7.17 25.19
CA ARG A 161 -1.74 -7.65 26.58
C ARG A 161 -3.11 -7.81 27.23
N TYR A 162 -4.04 -6.88 27.01
CA TYR A 162 -5.42 -6.97 27.51
C TYR A 162 -6.18 -8.14 26.86
N LEU A 163 -6.05 -8.31 25.55
CA LEU A 163 -6.72 -9.37 24.79
C LEU A 163 -6.20 -10.76 25.14
N ARG A 164 -4.97 -10.89 25.64
CA ARG A 164 -4.39 -12.16 26.11
C ARG A 164 -5.26 -12.85 27.17
N GLY A 165 -5.93 -12.10 28.05
CA GLY A 165 -6.83 -12.66 29.07
C GLY A 165 -8.16 -13.17 28.52
N HIS A 166 -8.50 -12.82 27.29
CA HIS A 166 -9.82 -13.03 26.69
C HIS A 166 -9.80 -14.03 25.52
N THR A 167 -8.64 -14.63 25.23
CA THR A 167 -8.47 -15.57 24.13
C THR A 167 -9.29 -16.84 24.30
N GLY A 168 -9.96 -17.29 23.23
CA GLY A 168 -10.60 -18.60 23.16
C GLY A 168 -9.60 -19.74 22.86
N ARG A 169 -10.12 -20.90 22.45
CA ARG A 169 -9.33 -22.11 22.12
C ARG A 169 -8.44 -21.99 20.86
N GLU A 170 -8.28 -20.81 20.27
CA GLU A 170 -7.45 -20.63 19.08
C GLU A 170 -5.95 -20.60 19.44
N ALA A 171 -5.27 -21.73 19.19
CA ALA A 171 -3.85 -21.91 19.51
C ALA A 171 -2.92 -20.91 18.77
N LEU A 172 -3.26 -20.49 17.56
CA LEU A 172 -2.44 -19.55 16.78
C LEU A 172 -2.54 -18.13 17.34
N TRP A 173 -3.76 -17.66 17.62
CA TRP A 173 -3.99 -16.32 18.17
C TRP A 173 -3.45 -16.17 19.60
N SER A 174 -3.66 -17.17 20.45
CA SER A 174 -3.06 -17.20 21.78
C SER A 174 -1.53 -17.19 21.72
N GLY A 175 -0.92 -17.89 20.76
CA GLY A 175 0.53 -17.89 20.54
C GLY A 175 1.10 -16.52 20.14
N VAL A 176 0.37 -15.75 19.32
CA VAL A 176 0.74 -14.38 18.92
C VAL A 176 0.69 -13.42 20.12
N LEU A 177 -0.34 -13.52 20.94
CA LEU A 177 -0.53 -12.64 22.11
C LEU A 177 0.42 -12.92 23.28
N LEU A 178 1.26 -13.95 23.21
CA LEU A 178 2.33 -14.18 24.18
C LEU A 178 3.44 -13.12 24.13
N HIS A 179 3.61 -12.44 22.99
CA HIS A 179 4.60 -11.38 22.80
C HIS A 179 3.91 -10.06 22.43
N PRO A 180 3.17 -9.43 23.37
CA PRO A 180 2.38 -8.24 23.09
C PRO A 180 3.22 -7.08 22.53
N TRP A 181 4.46 -6.93 23.01
CA TRP A 181 5.40 -5.95 22.48
C TRP A 181 5.76 -6.18 21.02
N ALA A 182 6.04 -7.43 20.62
CA ALA A 182 6.32 -7.75 19.23
C ALA A 182 5.10 -7.50 18.34
N VAL A 183 3.88 -7.80 18.82
CA VAL A 183 2.63 -7.47 18.12
C VAL A 183 2.50 -5.97 17.91
N GLY A 184 2.69 -5.17 18.98
CA GLY A 184 2.56 -3.72 18.92
C GLY A 184 3.58 -3.08 17.98
N VAL A 185 4.86 -3.46 18.10
CA VAL A 185 5.93 -2.99 17.21
C VAL A 185 5.67 -3.41 15.78
N PHE A 186 5.33 -4.68 15.53
CA PHE A 186 5.08 -5.17 14.18
C PHE A 186 3.92 -4.43 13.51
N ALA A 187 2.77 -4.34 14.20
CA ALA A 187 1.57 -3.74 13.64
C ALA A 187 1.72 -2.23 13.44
N SER A 188 2.33 -1.51 14.38
CA SER A 188 2.62 -0.09 14.21
C SER A 188 3.61 0.16 13.06
N THR A 189 4.67 -0.64 12.97
CA THR A 189 5.68 -0.52 11.90
C THR A 189 5.11 -0.84 10.53
N ALA A 190 4.26 -1.86 10.42
CA ALA A 190 3.57 -2.18 9.17
C ALA A 190 2.60 -1.06 8.72
N LEU A 191 1.97 -0.36 9.67
CA LEU A 191 1.01 0.71 9.37
C LEU A 191 1.67 2.07 9.10
N MET A 192 2.73 2.41 9.85
CA MET A 192 3.37 3.72 9.84
C MET A 192 4.69 3.74 9.08
N GLY A 193 5.38 2.60 8.92
CA GLY A 193 6.72 2.52 8.36
C GLY A 193 6.82 3.10 6.94
N GLN A 194 5.78 2.95 6.12
CA GLN A 194 5.74 3.49 4.75
C GLN A 194 5.38 4.98 4.65
N ARG A 195 5.07 5.65 5.77
CA ARG A 195 4.65 7.07 5.77
C ARG A 195 5.80 8.06 5.87
N TYR A 196 6.99 7.61 6.26
CA TYR A 196 8.16 8.46 6.33
C TYR A 196 8.61 8.83 4.92
N THR A 197 8.40 10.10 4.55
CA THR A 197 8.81 10.61 3.25
C THR A 197 10.24 11.14 3.38
N PHE A 198 11.14 10.80 2.44
CA PHE A 198 12.56 11.20 2.47
C PHE A 198 13.33 10.77 3.74
N ALA A 199 13.07 9.56 4.22
CA ALA A 199 13.81 9.01 5.35
C ALA A 199 15.31 8.83 5.03
N PRO A 200 16.22 9.12 5.98
CA PRO A 200 17.61 8.69 5.90
C PRO A 200 17.70 7.17 5.78
N GLN A 201 18.73 6.66 5.09
CA GLN A 201 18.87 5.22 4.83
C GLN A 201 18.97 4.42 6.13
N LEU A 202 19.63 4.97 7.15
CA LEU A 202 19.71 4.35 8.47
C LEU A 202 18.35 4.27 9.20
N TRP A 203 17.44 5.20 8.94
CA TRP A 203 16.07 5.11 9.46
C TRP A 203 15.31 3.98 8.79
N ASP A 204 15.46 3.82 7.47
CA ASP A 204 14.86 2.70 6.75
C ASP A 204 15.40 1.36 7.26
N VAL A 205 16.71 1.25 7.49
CA VAL A 205 17.31 0.07 8.13
C VAL A 205 16.62 -0.22 9.47
N ALA A 206 16.46 0.79 10.33
CA ALA A 206 15.82 0.62 11.63
C ALA A 206 14.36 0.14 11.50
N ILE A 207 13.57 0.76 10.63
CA ILE A 207 12.17 0.39 10.38
C ILE A 207 12.07 -1.05 9.84
N TRP A 208 12.89 -1.42 8.88
CA TRP A 208 12.89 -2.78 8.32
C TRP A 208 13.43 -3.81 9.31
N SER A 209 14.43 -3.48 10.12
CA SER A 209 14.89 -4.33 11.23
C SER A 209 13.80 -4.56 12.27
N LEU A 210 13.07 -3.51 12.65
CA LEU A 210 11.95 -3.61 13.59
C LEU A 210 10.84 -4.49 13.01
N LEU A 211 10.46 -4.26 11.76
CA LEU A 211 9.42 -5.04 11.08
C LEU A 211 9.81 -6.52 10.95
N ALA A 212 11.02 -6.78 10.42
CA ALA A 212 11.51 -8.13 10.20
C ALA A 212 11.76 -8.89 11.52
N GLY A 213 12.39 -8.24 12.50
CA GLY A 213 12.69 -8.83 13.80
C GLY A 213 11.43 -9.14 14.61
N SER A 214 10.51 -8.17 14.73
CA SER A 214 9.23 -8.40 15.41
C SER A 214 8.39 -9.45 14.68
N GLY A 215 8.37 -9.43 13.34
CA GLY A 215 7.68 -10.43 12.52
C GLY A 215 8.25 -11.84 12.71
N ALA A 216 9.58 -11.98 12.76
CA ALA A 216 10.24 -13.26 12.98
C ALA A 216 9.93 -13.85 14.36
N LEU A 217 9.94 -13.02 15.42
CA LEU A 217 9.56 -13.44 16.78
C LEU A 217 8.12 -13.98 16.82
N LEU A 218 7.19 -13.32 16.12
CA LEU A 218 5.79 -13.72 16.05
C LEU A 218 5.61 -14.99 15.22
N ALA A 219 6.26 -15.05 14.05
CA ALA A 219 6.23 -16.20 13.15
C ALA A 219 6.80 -17.46 13.83
N ALA A 220 7.83 -17.34 14.67
CA ALA A 220 8.44 -18.47 15.38
C ALA A 220 7.48 -19.22 16.33
N ARG A 221 6.36 -18.60 16.71
CA ARG A 221 5.31 -19.22 17.53
C ARG A 221 4.15 -19.78 16.71
N VAL A 222 3.83 -19.12 15.60
CA VAL A 222 2.76 -19.53 14.68
C VAL A 222 3.18 -20.74 13.84
N ILE A 223 4.44 -20.76 13.41
CA ILE A 223 5.00 -21.78 12.53
C ILE A 223 5.48 -22.97 13.36
N ARG A 224 4.69 -24.06 13.33
CA ARG A 224 5.01 -25.32 14.03
C ARG A 224 6.31 -26.00 13.58
N PRO A 225 6.59 -26.18 12.26
CA PRO A 225 7.80 -26.88 11.85
C PRO A 225 9.02 -26.03 12.16
N ARG A 226 9.96 -26.58 12.96
CA ARG A 226 11.21 -25.90 13.33
C ARG A 226 11.99 -25.41 12.11
N LEU A 227 11.90 -26.13 10.99
CA LEU A 227 12.57 -25.83 9.72
C LEU A 227 12.14 -24.49 9.14
N LEU A 228 10.83 -24.22 9.07
CA LEU A 228 10.33 -22.96 8.51
C LEU A 228 10.69 -21.75 9.40
N ARG A 229 10.87 -21.95 10.72
CA ARG A 229 11.34 -20.88 11.62
C ARG A 229 12.76 -20.43 11.29
N VAL A 230 13.64 -21.35 10.92
CA VAL A 230 15.01 -21.02 10.48
C VAL A 230 14.96 -20.11 9.25
N LEU A 231 14.05 -20.36 8.31
CA LEU A 231 13.88 -19.51 7.13
C LEU A 231 13.44 -18.10 7.49
N VAL A 232 12.47 -17.95 8.41
CA VAL A 232 12.02 -16.62 8.81
C VAL A 232 13.14 -15.82 9.44
N TYR A 233 13.91 -16.43 10.35
CA TYR A 233 15.07 -15.76 10.95
C TYR A 233 16.16 -15.44 9.93
N PHE A 234 16.39 -16.34 8.97
CA PHE A 234 17.33 -16.09 7.88
C PHE A 234 16.91 -14.86 7.05
N PHE A 235 15.67 -14.80 6.56
CA PHE A 235 15.19 -13.62 5.81
C PHE A 235 15.17 -12.34 6.66
N ALA A 236 14.81 -12.46 7.94
CA ALA A 236 14.78 -11.32 8.84
C ALA A 236 16.16 -10.76 9.17
N GLY A 237 17.22 -11.56 9.06
CA GLY A 237 18.60 -11.10 9.19
C GLY A 237 19.19 -10.60 7.88
N VAL A 238 18.92 -11.29 6.77
CA VAL A 238 19.49 -10.98 5.46
C VAL A 238 19.05 -9.62 4.94
N TYR A 239 17.76 -9.29 5.02
CA TYR A 239 17.28 -8.02 4.47
C TYR A 239 17.90 -6.80 5.14
N PRO A 240 17.85 -6.66 6.48
CA PRO A 240 18.41 -5.48 7.12
C PRO A 240 19.94 -5.45 7.06
N PHE A 241 20.60 -6.62 6.96
CA PHE A 241 22.03 -6.68 6.72
C PHE A 241 22.42 -5.98 5.40
N PHE A 242 21.72 -6.28 4.30
CA PHE A 242 22.02 -5.63 3.02
C PHE A 242 21.59 -4.17 3.00
N LEU A 243 20.47 -3.81 3.63
CA LEU A 243 20.11 -2.40 3.79
C LEU A 243 21.16 -1.63 4.57
N LEU A 244 21.72 -2.23 5.63
CA LEU A 244 22.78 -1.61 6.42
C LEU A 244 24.06 -1.47 5.60
N ALA A 245 24.43 -2.49 4.83
CA ALA A 245 25.58 -2.43 3.93
C ALA A 245 25.42 -1.31 2.88
N GLU A 246 24.21 -1.11 2.36
CA GLU A 246 23.90 0.01 1.46
C GLU A 246 23.95 1.37 2.19
N ALA A 247 23.39 1.45 3.40
CA ALA A 247 23.36 2.67 4.21
C ALA A 247 24.76 3.18 4.57
N VAL A 248 25.68 2.25 4.85
CA VAL A 248 27.09 2.59 5.16
C VAL A 248 27.93 2.77 3.88
N ARG A 249 27.31 2.63 2.70
CA ARG A 249 27.95 2.69 1.38
C ARG A 249 29.15 1.75 1.31
N LEU A 250 28.94 0.51 1.72
CA LEU A 250 29.96 -0.52 1.70
C LEU A 250 30.57 -0.62 0.28
N PRO A 251 31.90 -0.60 0.13
CA PRO A 251 32.55 -0.71 -1.16
C PRO A 251 32.08 -1.94 -1.91
N VAL A 252 31.88 -1.78 -3.22
CA VAL A 252 31.30 -2.82 -4.10
C VAL A 252 31.97 -4.18 -3.93
N PRO A 253 33.32 -4.31 -3.86
CA PRO A 253 33.96 -5.61 -3.70
C PRO A 253 33.55 -6.35 -2.41
N LEU A 254 33.41 -5.64 -1.29
CA LEU A 254 32.97 -6.21 -0.01
C LEU A 254 31.49 -6.57 -0.04
N PHE A 255 30.67 -5.72 -0.65
CA PHE A 255 29.24 -6.00 -0.83
C PHE A 255 29.02 -7.28 -1.65
N ARG A 256 29.80 -7.46 -2.72
CA ARG A 256 29.80 -8.66 -3.57
C ARG A 256 30.22 -9.93 -2.81
N LEU A 257 31.26 -9.86 -1.98
CA LEU A 257 31.63 -10.97 -1.10
C LEU A 257 30.52 -11.30 -0.09
N GLY A 258 29.87 -10.29 0.49
CA GLY A 258 28.71 -10.47 1.35
C GLY A 258 27.56 -11.16 0.63
N LEU A 259 27.26 -10.73 -0.60
CA LEU A 259 26.25 -11.33 -1.47
C LEU A 259 26.55 -12.79 -1.79
N ALA A 260 27.77 -13.10 -2.23
CA ALA A 260 28.20 -14.46 -2.50
C ALA A 260 28.11 -15.35 -1.25
N THR A 261 28.54 -14.84 -0.08
CA THR A 261 28.52 -15.58 1.18
C THR A 261 27.09 -15.89 1.62
N VAL A 262 26.21 -14.88 1.65
CA VAL A 262 24.80 -15.08 2.00
C VAL A 262 24.13 -16.03 1.01
N SER A 263 24.49 -15.95 -0.27
CA SER A 263 23.92 -16.84 -1.29
C SER A 263 24.35 -18.29 -1.12
N ALA A 264 25.63 -18.53 -0.80
CA ALA A 264 26.12 -19.86 -0.48
C ALA A 264 25.46 -20.42 0.80
N VAL A 265 25.34 -19.61 1.85
CA VAL A 265 24.64 -20.00 3.10
C VAL A 265 23.17 -20.27 2.83
N GLY A 266 22.51 -19.45 2.02
CA GLY A 266 21.12 -19.62 1.60
C GLY A 266 20.94 -20.93 0.84
N LEU A 267 21.74 -21.16 -0.20
CA LEU A 267 21.73 -22.40 -0.98
C LEU A 267 21.92 -23.63 -0.07
N ALA A 268 22.95 -23.62 0.77
CA ALA A 268 23.23 -24.72 1.69
C ALA A 268 22.07 -24.95 2.66
N THR A 269 21.54 -23.89 3.27
CA THR A 269 20.43 -23.97 4.23
C THR A 269 19.16 -24.52 3.59
N PHE A 270 18.74 -23.97 2.45
CA PHE A 270 17.53 -24.42 1.75
C PHE A 270 17.67 -25.85 1.23
N SER A 271 18.83 -26.23 0.71
CA SER A 271 19.10 -27.60 0.23
C SER A 271 19.08 -28.61 1.37
N LEU A 272 19.75 -28.32 2.48
CA LEU A 272 19.75 -29.16 3.68
C LEU A 272 18.34 -29.30 4.27
N LEU A 273 17.57 -28.21 4.30
CA LEU A 273 16.19 -28.24 4.77
C LEU A 273 15.28 -29.03 3.82
N ALA A 274 15.45 -28.89 2.50
CA ALA A 274 14.70 -29.66 1.50
C ALA A 274 14.93 -31.17 1.69
N ILE A 275 16.20 -31.59 1.77
CA ILE A 275 16.58 -32.99 1.99
C ILE A 275 16.02 -33.52 3.32
N ARG A 276 16.17 -32.76 4.43
CA ARG A 276 15.64 -33.16 5.74
C ARG A 276 14.12 -33.23 5.78
N SER A 277 13.44 -32.37 5.03
CA SER A 277 11.98 -32.35 4.96
C SER A 277 11.42 -33.51 4.13
N GLY A 278 12.08 -33.89 3.03
CA GLY A 278 11.68 -35.03 2.19
C GLY A 278 11.84 -36.39 2.87
N ARG A 279 12.73 -36.51 3.86
CA ARG A 279 12.91 -37.74 4.66
C ARG A 279 11.85 -37.95 5.74
N ARG A 280 10.93 -36.99 5.95
CA ARG A 280 9.91 -37.07 7.00
C ARG A 280 8.54 -37.36 6.37
N PRO A 281 7.95 -38.56 6.59
CA PRO A 281 6.69 -38.95 5.96
C PRO A 281 5.49 -38.10 6.38
N ASN A 282 5.59 -37.37 7.50
CA ASN A 282 4.52 -36.53 8.06
C ASN A 282 4.59 -35.05 7.63
N ILE A 283 5.49 -34.68 6.72
CA ILE A 283 5.57 -33.31 6.18
C ILE A 283 4.85 -33.28 4.84
N GLN A 284 3.91 -32.34 4.67
CA GLN A 284 3.18 -32.14 3.43
C GLN A 284 4.15 -32.06 2.25
N ALA A 285 3.90 -32.83 1.18
CA ALA A 285 4.74 -32.93 -0.02
C ALA A 285 5.07 -31.57 -0.68
N ARG A 286 4.30 -30.52 -0.37
CA ARG A 286 4.52 -29.15 -0.85
C ARG A 286 5.74 -28.45 -0.23
N ILE A 287 6.12 -28.78 1.01
CA ILE A 287 7.21 -28.07 1.72
C ILE A 287 8.59 -28.36 1.11
N PRO A 288 8.99 -29.63 0.85
CA PRO A 288 10.26 -29.93 0.20
C PRO A 288 10.39 -29.27 -1.18
N TRP A 289 9.29 -29.23 -1.94
CA TRP A 289 9.25 -28.57 -3.25
C TRP A 289 9.47 -27.06 -3.17
N LEU A 290 8.78 -26.37 -2.24
CA LEU A 290 9.00 -24.94 -1.99
C LEU A 290 10.44 -24.64 -1.54
N LEU A 291 11.03 -25.50 -0.71
CA LEU A 291 12.43 -25.38 -0.29
C LEU A 291 13.39 -25.60 -1.47
N GLY A 292 13.07 -26.52 -2.37
CA GLY A 292 13.80 -26.75 -3.61
C GLY A 292 13.81 -25.52 -4.52
N ILE A 293 12.65 -24.87 -4.70
CA ILE A 293 12.56 -23.60 -5.43
C ILE A 293 13.45 -22.53 -4.79
N GLY A 294 13.38 -22.41 -3.45
CA GLY A 294 14.24 -21.49 -2.72
C GLY A 294 15.73 -21.77 -2.95
N ALA A 295 16.15 -23.04 -2.87
CA ALA A 295 17.52 -23.46 -3.16
C ALA A 295 17.94 -23.07 -4.59
N SER A 296 17.08 -23.31 -5.59
CA SER A 296 17.34 -22.92 -6.97
C SER A 296 17.53 -21.41 -7.13
N ILE A 297 16.70 -20.59 -6.47
CA ILE A 297 16.84 -19.13 -6.51
C ILE A 297 18.18 -18.70 -5.90
N TRP A 298 18.55 -19.24 -4.75
CA TRP A 298 19.86 -18.95 -4.11
C TRP A 298 21.04 -19.45 -4.95
N GLY A 299 20.88 -20.55 -5.67
CA GLY A 299 21.88 -21.07 -6.61
C GLY A 299 22.06 -20.19 -7.84
N ILE A 300 20.95 -19.73 -8.45
CA ILE A 300 20.98 -18.76 -9.55
C ILE A 300 21.64 -17.47 -9.10
N LEU A 301 21.30 -16.99 -7.90
CA LEU A 301 21.89 -15.80 -7.31
C LEU A 301 23.42 -15.93 -7.14
N LEU A 302 23.89 -17.05 -6.57
CA LEU A 302 25.31 -17.32 -6.42
C LEU A 302 26.02 -17.44 -7.77
N GLY A 303 25.40 -18.10 -8.76
CA GLY A 303 25.94 -18.23 -10.11
C GLY A 303 26.05 -16.88 -10.82
N ALA A 304 25.01 -16.05 -10.75
CA ALA A 304 25.02 -14.69 -11.31
C ALA A 304 26.15 -13.86 -10.71
N GLU A 305 26.31 -13.89 -9.38
CA GLU A 305 27.37 -13.16 -8.68
C GLU A 305 28.77 -13.68 -9.03
N ALA A 306 28.96 -14.99 -9.07
CA ALA A 306 30.23 -15.62 -9.44
C ALA A 306 30.66 -15.24 -10.87
N LEU A 307 29.71 -15.19 -11.81
CA LEU A 307 29.94 -14.86 -13.21
C LEU A 307 30.08 -13.34 -13.48
N GLY A 308 29.78 -12.49 -12.49
CA GLY A 308 29.90 -11.04 -12.59
C GLY A 308 28.65 -10.32 -13.12
N TYR A 309 27.46 -10.92 -12.99
CA TYR A 309 26.15 -10.28 -13.19
C TYR A 309 25.64 -9.73 -11.85
N TYR A 310 26.31 -8.71 -11.33
CA TYR A 310 26.07 -8.18 -10.00
C TYR A 310 24.71 -7.47 -9.89
N VAL A 311 24.34 -6.66 -10.89
CA VAL A 311 23.02 -6.01 -10.91
C VAL A 311 21.88 -7.03 -10.90
N LEU A 312 22.01 -8.13 -11.65
CA LEU A 312 21.05 -9.24 -11.63
C LEU A 312 20.99 -9.89 -10.25
N ALA A 313 22.15 -10.19 -9.67
CA ALA A 313 22.23 -10.84 -8.37
C ALA A 313 21.57 -9.97 -7.29
N ARG A 314 21.92 -8.68 -7.23
CA ARG A 314 21.31 -7.73 -6.28
C ARG A 314 19.79 -7.62 -6.46
N TRP A 315 19.32 -7.58 -7.71
CA TRP A 315 17.88 -7.55 -8.01
C TRP A 315 17.16 -8.82 -7.56
N ILE A 316 17.68 -10.02 -7.87
CA ILE A 316 17.09 -11.31 -7.44
C ILE A 316 17.02 -11.38 -5.91
N LEU A 317 18.10 -10.98 -5.23
CA LEU A 317 18.14 -10.96 -3.76
C LEU A 317 17.03 -10.04 -3.22
N HIS A 318 16.98 -8.78 -3.67
CA HIS A 318 16.00 -7.82 -3.20
C HIS A 318 14.57 -8.32 -3.46
N ALA A 319 14.29 -8.77 -4.69
CA ALA A 319 12.98 -9.27 -5.08
C ALA A 319 12.54 -10.48 -4.26
N THR A 320 13.43 -11.44 -4.05
CA THR A 320 13.15 -12.67 -3.28
C THR A 320 12.88 -12.37 -1.82
N VAL A 321 13.73 -11.56 -1.20
CA VAL A 321 13.64 -11.25 0.23
C VAL A 321 12.41 -10.37 0.52
N ALA A 322 12.18 -9.33 -0.28
CA ALA A 322 11.00 -8.48 -0.13
C ALA A 322 9.70 -9.27 -0.38
N SER A 323 9.66 -10.16 -1.37
CA SER A 323 8.52 -11.05 -1.60
C SER A 323 8.23 -11.94 -0.39
N ALA A 324 9.27 -12.54 0.20
CA ALA A 324 9.13 -13.35 1.41
C ALA A 324 8.57 -12.51 2.57
N LEU A 325 9.12 -11.32 2.81
CA LEU A 325 8.67 -10.41 3.86
C LEU A 325 7.21 -9.95 3.65
N ILE A 326 6.79 -9.67 2.42
CA ILE A 326 5.40 -9.33 2.08
C ILE A 326 4.47 -10.50 2.43
N ILE A 327 4.81 -11.71 1.99
CA ILE A 327 4.01 -12.92 2.26
C ILE A 327 3.91 -13.17 3.78
N PHE A 328 5.02 -13.04 4.51
CA PHE A 328 5.02 -13.19 5.97
C PHE A 328 4.17 -12.12 6.65
N THR A 329 4.29 -10.87 6.20
CA THR A 329 3.56 -9.73 6.76
C THR A 329 2.06 -9.90 6.58
N VAL A 330 1.64 -10.24 5.37
CA VAL A 330 0.23 -10.47 5.04
C VAL A 330 -0.30 -11.69 5.78
N GLY A 331 0.44 -12.80 5.82
CA GLY A 331 0.06 -13.98 6.58
C GLY A 331 -0.14 -13.68 8.07
N PHE A 332 0.74 -12.87 8.65
CA PHE A 332 0.61 -12.42 10.03
C PHE A 332 -0.59 -11.49 10.23
N LEU A 333 -0.79 -10.49 9.36
CA LEU A 333 -1.94 -9.59 9.42
C LEU A 333 -3.27 -10.34 9.34
N VAL A 334 -3.35 -11.41 8.54
CA VAL A 334 -4.54 -12.27 8.47
C VAL A 334 -4.77 -13.00 9.80
N VAL A 335 -3.73 -13.55 10.43
CA VAL A 335 -3.84 -14.20 11.74
C VAL A 335 -4.29 -13.19 12.80
N VAL A 336 -3.72 -11.99 12.79
CA VAL A 336 -4.08 -10.93 13.75
C VAL A 336 -5.51 -10.46 13.53
N ALA A 337 -5.91 -10.15 12.31
CA ALA A 337 -7.26 -9.68 12.02
C ALA A 337 -8.30 -10.72 12.39
N ARG A 338 -8.06 -12.00 12.04
CA ARG A 338 -8.95 -13.10 12.43
C ARG A 338 -9.10 -13.23 13.93
N GLY A 339 -7.97 -13.21 14.66
CA GLY A 339 -7.97 -13.32 16.12
C GLY A 339 -8.59 -12.10 16.80
N ALA A 340 -8.27 -10.89 16.34
CA ALA A 340 -8.77 -9.63 16.89
C ALA A 340 -10.28 -9.50 16.68
N ILE A 341 -10.77 -9.67 15.44
CA ILE A 341 -12.20 -9.57 15.11
C ILE A 341 -13.01 -10.58 15.95
N ARG A 342 -12.56 -11.84 16.02
CA ARG A 342 -13.24 -12.88 16.81
C ARG A 342 -13.21 -12.60 18.31
N THR A 343 -12.09 -12.07 18.82
CA THR A 343 -11.96 -11.79 20.26
C THR A 343 -12.78 -10.57 20.67
N MET A 344 -12.75 -9.49 19.89
CA MET A 344 -13.56 -8.29 20.12
C MET A 344 -15.04 -8.63 20.15
N LEU A 345 -15.53 -9.35 19.12
CA LEU A 345 -16.94 -9.74 19.05
C LEU A 345 -17.33 -10.72 20.16
N ARG A 346 -16.40 -11.52 20.69
CA ARG A 346 -16.66 -12.41 21.83
C ARG A 346 -16.71 -11.67 23.18
N ILE A 347 -15.89 -10.63 23.37
CA ILE A 347 -15.95 -9.77 24.55
C ILE A 347 -17.30 -9.04 24.56
N GLU A 348 -17.70 -8.48 23.42
CA GLU A 348 -18.96 -7.76 23.27
C GLU A 348 -20.20 -8.66 23.33
N ALA A 349 -20.12 -9.90 22.82
CA ALA A 349 -21.20 -10.89 22.95
C ALA A 349 -21.47 -11.34 24.40
N LYS A 350 -20.56 -11.04 25.34
CA LYS A 350 -20.80 -11.19 26.79
C LYS A 350 -21.47 -9.96 27.42
N GLY A 351 -21.57 -8.84 26.68
CA GLY A 351 -22.29 -7.63 27.09
C GLY A 351 -23.81 -7.71 26.94
N ARG A 352 -24.54 -6.69 27.40
CA ARG A 352 -26.01 -6.66 27.49
C ARG A 352 -26.77 -6.68 26.15
N LEU A 353 -26.10 -6.46 25.01
CA LEU A 353 -26.75 -6.32 23.70
C LEU A 353 -26.97 -7.69 23.04
N ARG A 354 -28.23 -8.15 23.00
CA ARG A 354 -28.62 -9.43 22.38
C ARG A 354 -28.28 -9.49 20.89
N PHE A 355 -28.26 -8.35 20.21
CA PHE A 355 -27.85 -8.21 18.82
C PHE A 355 -26.44 -8.78 18.56
N LEU A 356 -25.44 -8.37 19.35
CA LEU A 356 -24.04 -8.79 19.15
C LEU A 356 -23.84 -10.29 19.40
N ARG A 357 -24.68 -10.90 20.24
CA ARG A 357 -24.64 -12.35 20.51
C ARG A 357 -25.11 -13.20 19.33
N ASN A 358 -26.12 -12.74 18.59
CA ASN A 358 -26.69 -13.47 17.45
C ASN A 358 -26.04 -13.10 16.10
N VAL A 359 -25.51 -11.88 15.97
CA VAL A 359 -24.93 -11.33 14.73
C VAL A 359 -23.41 -11.42 14.69
N GLY A 360 -22.76 -11.41 15.86
CA GLY A 360 -21.30 -11.25 15.96
C GLY A 360 -20.53 -12.34 15.20
N VAL A 361 -20.90 -13.61 15.34
CA VAL A 361 -20.11 -14.71 14.75
C VAL A 361 -20.19 -14.74 13.21
N PRO A 362 -21.38 -14.70 12.57
CA PRO A 362 -21.44 -14.67 11.11
C PRO A 362 -20.84 -13.39 10.49
N LEU A 363 -20.98 -12.26 11.17
CA LEU A 363 -20.37 -10.99 10.72
C LEU A 363 -18.85 -11.05 10.81
N ALA A 364 -18.30 -11.63 11.89
CA ALA A 364 -16.87 -11.84 12.07
C ALA A 364 -16.26 -12.58 10.88
N GLU A 365 -16.89 -13.69 10.48
CA GLU A 365 -16.37 -14.55 9.41
C GLU A 365 -16.40 -13.84 8.07
N ARG A 366 -17.47 -13.10 7.77
CA ARG A 366 -17.58 -12.30 6.55
C ARG A 366 -16.53 -11.19 6.48
N LEU A 367 -16.33 -10.45 7.58
CA LEU A 367 -15.31 -9.41 7.67
C LEU A 367 -13.90 -9.98 7.52
N VAL A 368 -13.62 -11.14 8.13
CA VAL A 368 -12.32 -11.81 8.01
C VAL A 368 -12.07 -12.24 6.56
N VAL A 369 -13.05 -12.82 5.88
CA VAL A 369 -12.91 -13.23 4.48
C VAL A 369 -12.65 -12.02 3.57
N LEU A 370 -13.43 -10.93 3.75
CA LEU A 370 -13.24 -9.71 2.97
C LEU A 370 -11.85 -9.11 3.20
N PHE A 371 -11.44 -9.00 4.47
CA PHE A 371 -10.13 -8.47 4.84
C PHE A 371 -8.98 -9.33 4.27
N GLN A 372 -9.11 -10.66 4.36
CA GLN A 372 -8.14 -11.59 3.80
C GLN A 372 -8.05 -11.46 2.28
N ALA A 373 -9.18 -11.33 1.57
CA ALA A 373 -9.19 -11.16 0.12
C ALA A 373 -8.45 -9.87 -0.29
N ILE A 374 -8.73 -8.75 0.39
CA ILE A 374 -8.06 -7.47 0.16
C ILE A 374 -6.55 -7.60 0.37
N LEU A 375 -6.13 -8.22 1.49
CA LEU A 375 -4.71 -8.39 1.78
C LEU A 375 -3.99 -9.31 0.80
N ILE A 376 -4.62 -10.39 0.33
CA ILE A 376 -4.04 -11.29 -0.67
C ILE A 376 -3.86 -10.57 -2.00
N VAL A 377 -4.87 -9.83 -2.46
CA VAL A 377 -4.77 -9.05 -3.71
C VAL A 377 -3.63 -8.03 -3.59
N TRP A 378 -3.56 -7.30 -2.47
CA TRP A 378 -2.47 -6.37 -2.22
C TRP A 378 -1.10 -7.05 -2.21
N ALA A 379 -0.99 -8.22 -1.56
CA ALA A 379 0.25 -8.99 -1.50
C ALA A 379 0.74 -9.41 -2.89
N VAL A 380 -0.17 -9.90 -3.74
CA VAL A 380 0.15 -10.30 -5.12
C VAL A 380 0.65 -9.11 -5.91
N LEU A 381 -0.04 -7.95 -5.85
CA LEU A 381 0.38 -6.74 -6.54
C LEU A 381 1.74 -6.23 -6.03
N ALA A 382 1.95 -6.24 -4.72
CA ALA A 382 3.21 -5.81 -4.12
C ALA A 382 4.38 -6.74 -4.52
N VAL A 383 4.16 -8.05 -4.56
CA VAL A 383 5.15 -9.01 -5.06
C VAL A 383 5.45 -8.74 -6.53
N LEU A 384 4.45 -8.61 -7.39
CA LEU A 384 4.65 -8.33 -8.82
C LEU A 384 5.43 -7.04 -9.07
N ASP A 385 5.17 -5.99 -8.27
CA ASP A 385 5.91 -4.72 -8.33
C ASP A 385 7.35 -4.87 -7.87
N THR A 386 7.58 -5.64 -6.81
CA THR A 386 8.95 -5.96 -6.33
C THR A 386 9.76 -6.69 -7.40
N TRP A 387 9.11 -7.54 -8.20
CA TRP A 387 9.73 -8.22 -9.34
C TRP A 387 9.81 -7.35 -10.60
N GLU A 388 9.42 -6.07 -10.55
CA GLU A 388 9.39 -5.14 -11.69
C GLU A 388 8.64 -5.69 -12.93
N LEU A 389 7.73 -6.68 -12.72
CA LEU A 389 6.87 -7.24 -13.75
C LEU A 389 5.76 -6.26 -14.13
N ILE A 390 5.41 -5.40 -13.18
CA ILE A 390 4.44 -4.33 -13.35
C ILE A 390 5.10 -2.97 -13.09
N GLY A 391 4.55 -1.91 -13.72
CA GLY A 391 5.06 -0.55 -13.56
C GLY A 391 4.80 0.00 -12.16
N SER A 392 3.58 -0.02 -11.66
CA SER A 392 3.30 0.40 -10.28
C SER A 392 2.09 -0.36 -9.79
N PRO A 393 2.00 -0.74 -8.50
CA PRO A 393 0.83 -1.42 -7.98
C PRO A 393 -0.44 -0.60 -8.24
N LEU A 394 -0.34 0.73 -8.14
CA LEU A 394 -1.45 1.64 -8.40
C LEU A 394 -1.73 1.79 -9.89
N GLU A 395 -0.68 1.89 -10.73
CA GLU A 395 -0.84 2.02 -12.19
C GLU A 395 -1.40 0.76 -12.81
N SER A 396 -0.93 -0.41 -12.38
CA SER A 396 -1.45 -1.71 -12.82
C SER A 396 -2.81 -2.03 -12.22
N TRP A 397 -3.09 -1.61 -11.00
CA TRP A 397 -4.46 -1.63 -10.48
C TRP A 397 -5.40 -0.74 -11.29
N ASN A 398 -4.96 0.45 -11.70
CA ASN A 398 -5.73 1.33 -12.56
C ASN A 398 -5.91 0.72 -13.96
N ALA A 399 -4.86 0.16 -14.55
CA ALA A 399 -4.93 -0.53 -15.83
C ALA A 399 -5.87 -1.75 -15.79
N VAL A 400 -5.82 -2.55 -14.72
CA VAL A 400 -6.75 -3.66 -14.49
C VAL A 400 -8.17 -3.15 -14.25
N LYS A 401 -8.35 -2.05 -13.49
CA LYS A 401 -9.66 -1.43 -13.29
C LYS A 401 -10.26 -0.92 -14.58
N ASP A 402 -9.45 -0.29 -15.42
CA ASP A 402 -9.86 0.35 -16.66
C ASP A 402 -9.97 -0.65 -17.82
N ALA A 403 -9.40 -1.85 -17.68
CA ALA A 403 -9.62 -2.96 -18.58
C ALA A 403 -11.11 -3.30 -18.62
N GLY A 404 -11.69 -3.22 -19.81
CA GLY A 404 -13.12 -3.37 -20.02
C GLY A 404 -13.44 -3.56 -21.48
N PHE A 405 -14.62 -4.07 -21.74
CA PHE A 405 -15.17 -4.17 -23.08
C PHE A 405 -16.41 -3.27 -23.16
N THR A 406 -16.58 -2.63 -24.31
CA THR A 406 -17.73 -1.75 -24.55
C THR A 406 -18.84 -2.57 -25.17
N VAL A 407 -19.98 -2.67 -24.49
CA VAL A 407 -21.19 -3.29 -25.01
C VAL A 407 -22.23 -2.19 -25.15
N ILE A 408 -22.68 -1.92 -26.39
CA ILE A 408 -23.77 -0.97 -26.68
C ILE A 408 -23.50 0.42 -26.06
N GLY A 409 -22.30 0.97 -26.26
CA GLY A 409 -21.92 2.30 -25.75
C GLY A 409 -21.67 2.37 -24.24
N ILE A 410 -21.89 1.30 -23.48
CA ILE A 410 -21.57 1.22 -22.06
C ILE A 410 -20.22 0.51 -21.90
N ASN A 411 -19.22 1.23 -21.41
CA ASN A 411 -17.93 0.64 -21.09
C ASN A 411 -18.02 -0.17 -19.77
N ILE A 412 -18.05 -1.49 -19.87
CA ILE A 412 -18.05 -2.38 -18.70
C ILE A 412 -16.59 -2.67 -18.35
N THR A 413 -16.06 -1.85 -17.45
CA THR A 413 -14.71 -2.02 -16.91
C THR A 413 -14.71 -2.97 -15.71
N VAL A 414 -13.65 -3.76 -15.53
CA VAL A 414 -13.45 -4.65 -14.37
C VAL A 414 -13.61 -3.88 -13.06
N GLY A 415 -13.16 -2.62 -13.02
CA GLY A 415 -13.34 -1.74 -11.86
C GLY A 415 -14.80 -1.47 -11.51
N ARG A 416 -15.65 -1.26 -12.51
CA ARG A 416 -17.11 -1.08 -12.33
C ARG A 416 -17.77 -2.37 -11.87
N VAL A 417 -17.37 -3.52 -12.39
CA VAL A 417 -17.88 -4.83 -11.95
C VAL A 417 -17.50 -5.12 -10.49
N LEU A 418 -16.24 -4.87 -10.12
CA LEU A 418 -15.76 -5.00 -8.74
C LEU A 418 -16.49 -4.02 -7.80
N LEU A 419 -16.67 -2.77 -8.22
CA LEU A 419 -17.40 -1.78 -7.43
C LEU A 419 -18.87 -2.16 -7.26
N ALA A 420 -19.53 -2.62 -8.32
CA ALA A 420 -20.90 -3.11 -8.28
C ALA A 420 -21.02 -4.33 -7.35
N GLY A 421 -20.12 -5.31 -7.48
CA GLY A 421 -20.06 -6.47 -6.59
C GLY A 421 -19.83 -6.08 -5.13
N LEU A 422 -18.94 -5.11 -4.86
CA LEU A 422 -18.71 -4.56 -3.53
C LEU A 422 -19.95 -3.83 -3.00
N MET A 423 -20.61 -3.02 -3.82
CA MET A 423 -21.85 -2.31 -3.44
C MET A 423 -22.98 -3.30 -3.12
N VAL A 424 -23.17 -4.32 -3.96
CA VAL A 424 -24.13 -5.40 -3.70
C VAL A 424 -23.79 -6.14 -2.43
N TYR A 425 -22.52 -6.49 -2.22
CA TYR A 425 -22.06 -7.15 -1.00
C TYR A 425 -22.31 -6.30 0.24
N LEU A 426 -21.96 -5.01 0.21
CA LEU A 426 -22.20 -4.08 1.30
C LEU A 426 -23.69 -3.87 1.55
N ALA A 427 -24.52 -3.80 0.51
CA ALA A 427 -25.96 -3.70 0.63
C ALA A 427 -26.58 -4.96 1.24
N VAL A 428 -26.11 -6.15 0.84
CA VAL A 428 -26.55 -7.44 1.43
C VAL A 428 -26.13 -7.53 2.89
N VAL A 429 -24.88 -7.18 3.22
CA VAL A 429 -24.39 -7.16 4.60
C VAL A 429 -25.15 -6.13 5.43
N GLY A 430 -25.36 -4.93 4.90
CA GLY A 430 -26.13 -3.87 5.56
C GLY A 430 -27.58 -4.27 5.80
N SER A 431 -28.27 -4.79 4.79
CA SER A 431 -29.64 -5.30 4.89
C SER A 431 -29.75 -6.42 5.93
N TRP A 432 -28.79 -7.34 5.94
CA TRP A 432 -28.74 -8.41 6.94
C TRP A 432 -28.49 -7.87 8.36
N ILE A 433 -27.58 -6.90 8.53
CA ILE A 433 -27.33 -6.21 9.80
C ILE A 433 -28.62 -5.54 10.30
N THR A 434 -29.29 -4.76 9.46
CA THR A 434 -30.52 -4.04 9.81
C THR A 434 -31.65 -5.01 10.16
N ARG A 435 -31.88 -6.05 9.35
CA ARG A 435 -32.90 -7.08 9.64
C ARG A 435 -32.64 -7.77 10.97
N THR A 436 -31.38 -8.11 11.25
CA THR A 436 -31.05 -8.81 12.49
C THR A 436 -31.08 -7.88 13.70
N PHE A 437 -30.77 -6.60 13.52
CA PHE A 437 -30.94 -5.57 14.55
C PHE A 437 -32.40 -5.41 14.96
N ILE A 438 -33.29 -5.19 13.98
CA ILE A 438 -34.74 -5.07 14.21
C ILE A 438 -35.28 -6.32 14.92
N ARG A 439 -34.93 -7.52 14.43
CA ARG A 439 -35.44 -8.78 14.99
C ARG A 439 -34.93 -9.10 16.39
N SER A 440 -33.73 -8.65 16.75
CA SER A 440 -33.11 -9.00 18.04
C SER A 440 -33.31 -7.96 19.14
N GLU A 441 -33.51 -6.69 18.80
CA GLU A 441 -33.58 -5.59 19.77
C GLU A 441 -34.95 -4.90 19.80
N VAL A 442 -35.66 -4.82 18.66
CA VAL A 442 -36.96 -4.13 18.55
C VAL A 442 -38.13 -5.10 18.72
N SER A 443 -38.17 -6.21 17.96
CA SER A 443 -39.28 -7.20 18.03
C SER A 443 -39.56 -7.76 19.44
N PRO A 444 -38.57 -8.12 20.28
CA PRO A 444 -38.85 -8.71 21.59
C PRO A 444 -39.52 -7.77 22.59
N ARG A 445 -39.66 -6.47 22.26
CA ARG A 445 -40.35 -5.48 23.10
C ARG A 445 -41.83 -5.34 22.77
N TRP A 446 -42.29 -5.92 21.66
CA TRP A 446 -43.70 -5.85 21.22
C TRP A 446 -44.51 -7.10 21.52
N ASP A 447 -43.87 -8.20 21.95
CA ASP A 447 -44.55 -9.45 22.37
C ASP A 447 -44.81 -9.49 23.91
N LEU A 448 -44.67 -8.36 24.62
CA LEU A 448 -44.86 -8.26 26.08
C LEU A 448 -45.91 -7.22 26.51
N ASP A 449 -46.63 -6.61 25.58
CA ASP A 449 -47.87 -5.85 25.80
C ASP A 449 -49.01 -6.61 25.10
#